data_AF-A0A914DUT0-F1
#
_entry.id   AF-A0A914DUT0-F1
#
_cell.length_a   1.000
_cell.length_b   1.000
_cell.length_c   1.000
_cell.angle_alpha   90.00
_cell.angle_beta   90.00
_cell.angle_gamma   90.00
#
_symmetry.space_group_name_H-M   'P 1'
#
loop_
_entity.id
_entity.type
_entity.pdbx_description
1 polymer ?
#
loop_
_entity_poly.entity_id
_entity_poly.type
_entity_poly.pdbx_seq_one_letter_code
_entity_poly.pdbx_strand_id
1 'polypeptide(L)'
;MKILVIIISTVLIQFAYGLTQAEREAVVQAHNNYRSQLAKGQTILQNSYNAQPAKNLYKLMTWANTTQIGCGVQQCSSYTLVVCNYYQQGNSMCAPVYEVGQACTADNQCTSFPNSTCEVSSGLCQAEATWYYSNETSNAMTSTSCRITPPRNCITAGEI
;
A
#
# COMPACT_ATOMS: atom_id res chain seq x y z
N MET A 1 9.27 -23.60 -50.52
CA MET A 1 9.68 -24.53 -49.44
C MET A 1 11.08 -24.18 -48.97
N LYS A 2 11.18 -23.39 -47.90
CA LYS A 2 12.30 -23.25 -46.96
C LYS A 2 11.76 -22.42 -45.80
N ILE A 3 11.04 -23.14 -44.96
CA ILE A 3 10.49 -22.75 -43.66
C ILE A 3 11.65 -22.88 -42.65
N LEU A 4 11.58 -22.14 -41.54
CA LEU A 4 12.48 -22.13 -40.37
C LEU A 4 13.71 -21.19 -40.44
N VAL A 5 13.51 -19.89 -40.18
CA VAL A 5 14.34 -19.11 -39.22
C VAL A 5 13.53 -17.90 -38.67
N ILE A 6 12.33 -18.12 -38.13
CA ILE A 6 11.57 -17.02 -37.46
C ILE A 6 11.27 -17.34 -35.98
N ILE A 7 11.69 -18.50 -35.44
CA ILE A 7 11.20 -18.99 -34.13
C ILE A 7 12.32 -19.22 -33.08
N ILE A 8 13.53 -18.67 -33.25
CA ILE A 8 14.64 -18.92 -32.29
C ILE A 8 15.31 -17.62 -31.76
N SER A 9 14.60 -16.49 -31.74
CA SER A 9 15.02 -15.34 -30.90
C SER A 9 13.91 -14.85 -29.96
N THR A 10 12.74 -15.47 -29.98
CA THR A 10 11.61 -15.11 -29.11
C THR A 10 11.66 -15.80 -27.74
N VAL A 11 12.80 -16.38 -27.37
CA VAL A 11 13.00 -17.01 -26.06
C VAL A 11 14.14 -16.30 -25.35
N LEU A 12 13.83 -15.77 -24.17
CA LEU A 12 14.69 -15.09 -23.21
C LEU A 12 14.81 -13.56 -23.30
N ILE A 13 13.70 -12.85 -23.52
CA ILE A 13 13.51 -11.65 -22.69
C ILE A 13 12.41 -11.94 -21.69
N GLN A 14 12.80 -12.59 -20.58
CA GLN A 14 12.05 -12.45 -19.34
C GLN A 14 12.20 -11.00 -18.91
N PHE A 15 11.39 -10.12 -19.49
CA PHE A 15 11.23 -8.80 -18.96
C PHE A 15 10.61 -8.98 -17.56
N ALA A 16 11.40 -8.71 -16.53
CA ALA A 16 10.88 -8.41 -15.22
C ALA A 16 10.09 -7.08 -15.36
N TYR A 17 8.86 -7.15 -15.83
CA TYR A 17 7.98 -6.00 -15.86
C TYR A 17 7.59 -5.72 -14.40
N GLY A 18 8.22 -4.73 -13.78
CA GLY A 18 7.70 -4.16 -12.54
C GLY A 18 6.29 -3.59 -12.77
N LEU A 19 5.57 -3.25 -11.69
CA LEU A 19 4.22 -2.67 -11.82
C LEU A 19 4.26 -1.45 -12.74
N THR A 20 3.31 -1.36 -13.66
CA THR A 20 3.04 -0.17 -14.46
C THR A 20 2.51 0.97 -13.59
N GLN A 21 2.49 2.20 -14.12
CA GLN A 21 1.92 3.35 -13.40
C GLN A 21 0.45 3.13 -13.04
N ALA A 22 -0.35 2.57 -13.96
CA ALA A 22 -1.75 2.29 -13.73
C ALA A 22 -1.95 1.24 -12.62
N GLU A 23 -1.11 0.20 -12.55
CA GLU A 23 -1.17 -0.80 -11.48
C GLU A 23 -0.75 -0.20 -10.13
N ARG A 24 0.28 0.66 -10.12
CA ARG A 24 0.66 1.41 -8.91
C ARG A 24 -0.49 2.26 -8.40
N GLU A 25 -1.15 2.99 -9.29
CA GLU A 25 -2.31 3.82 -8.97
C GLU A 25 -3.50 2.99 -8.47
N ALA A 26 -3.76 1.84 -9.09
CA ALA A 26 -4.82 0.93 -8.66
C ALA A 26 -4.61 0.43 -7.22
N VAL A 27 -3.36 0.11 -6.85
CA VAL A 27 -3.02 -0.26 -5.48
C VAL A 27 -3.28 0.90 -4.52
N VAL A 28 -2.84 2.12 -4.84
CA VAL A 28 -3.10 3.30 -4.01
C VAL A 28 -4.60 3.56 -3.86
N GLN A 29 -5.34 3.45 -4.96
CA GLN A 29 -6.76 3.71 -4.99
C GLN A 29 -7.54 2.68 -4.17
N ALA A 30 -7.22 1.40 -4.32
CA ALA A 30 -7.85 0.33 -3.54
C ALA A 30 -7.68 0.55 -2.03
N HIS A 31 -6.46 0.90 -1.61
CA HIS A 31 -6.18 1.21 -0.22
C HIS A 31 -6.93 2.45 0.27
N ASN A 32 -6.99 3.52 -0.53
CA ASN A 32 -7.73 4.74 -0.18
C ASN A 32 -9.24 4.53 -0.13
N ASN A 33 -9.80 3.69 -1.00
CA ASN A 33 -11.21 3.33 -0.96
C ASN A 33 -11.56 2.58 0.33
N TYR A 34 -10.74 1.62 0.74
CA TYR A 34 -10.93 0.89 2.00
C TYR A 34 -10.83 1.84 3.20
N ARG A 35 -9.91 2.79 3.15
CA ARG A 35 -9.72 3.79 4.22
C ARG A 35 -10.90 4.73 4.35
N SER A 36 -11.44 5.19 3.23
CA SER A 36 -12.64 6.01 3.24
C SER A 36 -13.81 5.27 3.88
N GLN A 37 -13.99 3.99 3.56
CA GLN A 37 -15.00 3.14 4.20
C GLN A 37 -14.77 3.03 5.70
N LEU A 38 -13.52 2.79 6.14
CA LEU A 38 -13.19 2.70 7.56
C LEU A 38 -13.43 4.02 8.31
N ALA A 39 -12.99 5.16 7.74
CA ALA A 39 -13.22 6.48 8.31
C ALA A 39 -14.72 6.77 8.49
N LYS A 40 -15.54 6.34 7.54
CA LYS A 40 -16.99 6.51 7.55
C LYS A 40 -17.75 5.46 8.37
N GLY A 41 -17.05 4.50 9.00
CA GLY A 41 -17.70 3.41 9.75
C GLY A 41 -18.46 2.41 8.87
N GLN A 42 -18.08 2.27 7.60
CA GLN A 42 -18.72 1.40 6.61
C GLN A 42 -18.04 0.02 6.50
N THR A 43 -16.92 -0.18 7.20
CA THR A 43 -16.14 -1.42 7.14
C THR A 43 -16.72 -2.50 8.05
N ILE A 44 -16.95 -3.69 7.49
CA ILE A 44 -17.40 -4.89 8.21
C ILE A 44 -16.18 -5.79 8.47
N LEU A 45 -16.02 -6.25 9.72
CA LEU A 45 -14.97 -7.19 10.14
C LEU A 45 -15.40 -8.64 9.85
N GLN A 46 -14.44 -9.58 9.87
CA GLN A 46 -14.67 -11.00 9.54
C GLN A 46 -15.81 -11.68 10.33
N ASN A 47 -16.18 -11.13 11.50
CA ASN A 47 -17.27 -11.63 12.36
C ASN A 47 -18.58 -10.81 12.22
N SER A 48 -18.78 -10.09 11.12
CA SER A 48 -19.95 -9.23 10.85
C SER A 48 -20.14 -8.05 11.83
N TYR A 49 -19.13 -7.75 12.66
CA TYR A 49 -19.11 -6.52 13.46
C TYR A 49 -18.65 -5.35 12.60
N ASN A 50 -19.29 -4.19 12.78
CA ASN A 50 -18.82 -2.96 12.16
C ASN A 50 -17.56 -2.47 12.87
N ALA A 51 -16.53 -2.15 12.09
CA ALA A 51 -15.40 -1.40 12.60
C ALA A 51 -15.89 -0.03 13.10
N GLN A 52 -15.35 0.42 14.23
CA GLN A 52 -15.64 1.78 14.68
C GLN A 52 -15.05 2.78 13.67
N PRO A 53 -15.74 3.90 13.41
CA PRO A 53 -15.21 4.95 12.54
C PRO A 53 -13.82 5.39 12.98
N ALA A 54 -12.94 5.63 12.02
CA ALA A 54 -11.60 6.14 12.28
C ALA A 54 -11.56 7.66 12.08
N LYS A 55 -11.18 8.41 13.12
CA LYS A 55 -10.77 9.81 12.98
C LYS A 55 -9.30 9.85 12.63
N ASN A 56 -8.79 11.03 12.28
CA ASN A 56 -7.34 11.19 12.21
C ASN A 56 -6.73 10.51 10.98
N LEU A 57 -7.56 9.93 10.09
CA LEU A 57 -7.12 8.88 9.18
C LEU A 57 -6.59 9.48 7.89
N TYR A 58 -5.29 9.31 7.66
CA TYR A 58 -4.69 9.88 6.46
C TYR A 58 -5.07 9.07 5.21
N LYS A 59 -5.23 9.82 4.12
CA LYS A 59 -5.21 9.33 2.77
C LYS A 59 -3.82 8.81 2.54
N LEU A 60 -3.82 7.57 2.12
CA LEU A 60 -2.75 6.70 2.41
C LEU A 60 -2.52 5.74 1.30
N MET A 61 -1.31 5.29 1.41
CA MET A 61 -0.84 4.04 0.96
C MET A 61 -0.59 3.23 2.28
N THR A 62 -1.67 2.66 2.87
CA THR A 62 -1.97 1.85 4.13
C THR A 62 -1.18 1.74 5.49
N TRP A 63 -1.44 2.57 6.53
CA TRP A 63 -1.61 2.29 8.01
C TRP A 63 -1.92 3.63 8.71
N ALA A 64 -2.68 3.76 9.80
CA ALA A 64 -3.28 5.05 10.26
C ALA A 64 -2.41 6.34 10.18
N ASN A 65 -1.10 6.26 10.46
CA ASN A 65 -0.13 7.37 10.41
C ASN A 65 0.93 7.26 9.30
N THR A 66 0.75 6.38 8.30
CA THR A 66 1.68 6.29 7.16
C THR A 66 1.30 7.35 6.11
N THR A 67 2.21 7.71 5.21
CA THR A 67 1.88 8.57 4.04
C THR A 67 2.29 7.94 2.70
N GLN A 68 3.01 6.81 2.71
CA GLN A 68 3.56 6.15 1.51
C GLN A 68 3.56 4.61 1.63
N ILE A 69 3.38 3.93 0.50
CA ILE A 69 3.51 2.46 0.32
C ILE A 69 4.38 2.27 -0.92
N GLY A 70 5.17 1.22 -0.94
CA GLY A 70 5.79 0.72 -2.14
C GLY A 70 5.43 -0.75 -2.28
N CYS A 71 4.95 -1.15 -3.46
CA CYS A 71 4.66 -2.56 -3.72
C CYS A 71 5.57 -3.11 -4.82
N GLY A 72 6.04 -4.34 -4.63
CA GLY A 72 6.73 -5.15 -5.63
C GLY A 72 5.87 -6.36 -5.99
N VAL A 73 5.90 -6.74 -7.26
CA VAL A 73 5.21 -7.93 -7.78
C VAL A 73 6.25 -8.81 -8.47
N GLN A 74 6.21 -10.10 -8.17
CA GLN A 74 7.05 -11.12 -8.79
C GLN A 74 6.17 -12.28 -9.27
N GLN A 75 6.23 -12.59 -10.57
CA GLN A 75 5.58 -13.79 -11.10
C GLN A 75 6.41 -15.03 -10.75
N CYS A 76 5.77 -16.01 -10.13
CA CYS A 76 6.36 -17.29 -9.73
C CYS A 76 5.72 -18.43 -10.52
N SER A 77 6.30 -19.62 -10.45
CA SER A 77 5.88 -20.77 -11.28
C SER A 77 4.39 -21.15 -11.11
N SER A 78 3.82 -20.97 -9.92
CA SER A 78 2.44 -21.35 -9.61
C SER A 78 1.62 -20.26 -8.91
N TYR A 79 2.19 -19.07 -8.67
CA TYR A 79 1.51 -17.97 -7.98
C TYR A 79 2.17 -16.62 -8.32
N THR A 80 1.50 -15.53 -7.96
CA THR A 80 2.05 -14.18 -8.04
C THR A 80 2.36 -13.71 -6.62
N LEU A 81 3.61 -13.34 -6.34
CA LEU A 81 4.02 -12.76 -5.08
C LEU A 81 3.84 -11.25 -5.13
N VAL A 82 3.07 -10.68 -4.19
CA VAL A 82 2.92 -9.23 -4.03
C VAL A 82 3.38 -8.86 -2.62
N VAL A 83 4.34 -7.94 -2.53
CA VAL A 83 4.86 -7.45 -1.24
C VAL A 83 4.72 -5.95 -1.21
N CYS A 84 4.07 -5.42 -0.19
CA CYS A 84 3.92 -3.99 0.03
C CYS A 84 4.59 -3.57 1.34
N ASN A 85 5.38 -2.50 1.29
CA ASN A 85 6.03 -1.87 2.44
C ASN A 85 5.41 -0.51 2.71
N TYR A 86 5.32 -0.15 3.99
CA TYR A 86 4.71 1.07 4.48
C TYR A 86 5.74 2.00 5.10
N TYR A 87 5.67 3.29 4.80
CA TYR A 87 6.54 4.29 5.43
C TYR A 87 5.94 4.84 6.74
N GLN A 88 6.74 4.89 7.80
CA GLN A 88 6.32 4.71 9.20
C GLN A 88 5.79 3.31 9.48
N GLN A 89 6.47 2.61 10.38
CA GLN A 89 6.11 1.25 10.77
C GLN A 89 4.88 1.29 11.68
N GLY A 90 3.86 0.54 11.30
CA GLY A 90 2.68 0.30 12.11
C GLY A 90 2.82 -0.97 12.96
N ASN A 91 1.68 -1.56 13.31
CA ASN A 91 1.56 -2.87 13.95
C ASN A 91 2.44 -3.07 15.20
N SER A 92 2.55 -2.04 16.03
CA SER A 92 3.24 -2.13 17.31
C SER A 92 2.37 -2.90 18.31
N MET A 93 2.99 -3.80 19.07
CA MET A 93 2.28 -4.54 20.11
C MET A 93 1.57 -3.58 21.08
N CYS A 94 0.31 -3.89 21.39
CA CYS A 94 -0.55 -3.10 22.29
C CYS A 94 -0.84 -1.66 21.84
N ALA A 95 -0.42 -1.24 20.65
CA ALA A 95 -0.83 0.03 20.09
C ALA A 95 -2.19 -0.10 19.37
N PRO A 96 -3.08 0.89 19.48
CA PRO A 96 -4.29 0.90 18.67
C PRO A 96 -3.93 0.96 17.18
N VAL A 97 -4.66 0.20 16.35
CA VAL A 97 -4.45 0.20 14.89
C VAL A 97 -4.80 1.55 14.28
N TYR A 98 -5.81 2.24 14.83
CA TYR A 98 -6.25 3.58 14.48
C TYR A 98 -6.95 4.23 15.67
N GLU A 99 -7.09 5.56 15.62
CA GLU A 99 -7.87 6.29 16.61
C GLU A 99 -9.37 6.26 16.26
N VAL A 100 -10.20 5.83 17.20
CA VAL A 100 -11.66 5.83 17.04
C VAL A 100 -12.18 7.27 17.06
N GLY A 101 -13.07 7.58 16.11
CA GLY A 101 -13.78 8.85 16.04
C GLY A 101 -14.35 9.14 14.66
N GLN A 102 -15.04 10.27 14.51
CA GLN A 102 -15.66 10.63 13.24
C GLN A 102 -14.62 10.97 12.17
N ALA A 103 -14.93 10.65 10.92
CA ALA A 103 -14.20 11.09 9.74
C ALA A 103 -13.98 12.61 9.77
N CYS A 104 -12.90 13.08 9.15
CA CYS A 104 -12.66 14.52 9.08
C CYS A 104 -13.74 15.20 8.23
N THR A 105 -14.11 16.41 8.64
CA THR A 105 -14.97 17.35 7.93
C THR A 105 -14.34 18.74 7.79
N ALA A 106 -13.21 18.99 8.48
CA ALA A 106 -12.44 20.22 8.42
C ALA A 106 -10.95 19.95 8.67
N ASP A 107 -10.09 20.83 8.15
CA ASP A 107 -8.62 20.70 8.20
C ASP A 107 -8.07 20.64 9.63
N ASN A 108 -8.72 21.29 10.59
CA ASN A 108 -8.26 21.31 11.99
C ASN A 108 -8.40 19.95 12.72
N GLN A 109 -9.09 18.98 12.12
CA GLN A 109 -9.12 17.58 12.59
C GLN A 109 -7.91 16.79 12.05
N CYS A 110 -7.18 17.40 11.11
CA CYS A 110 -5.90 17.09 10.48
C CYS A 110 -4.66 17.13 11.37
N THR A 111 -4.54 16.36 12.45
CA THR A 111 -3.53 16.65 13.49
C THR A 111 -2.26 15.79 13.50
N SER A 112 -2.22 14.60 12.86
CA SER A 112 -0.99 13.77 12.91
C SER A 112 0.21 14.36 12.15
N PHE A 113 -0.04 15.19 11.12
CA PHE A 113 1.01 15.84 10.33
C PHE A 113 0.76 17.35 10.23
N PRO A 114 1.81 18.18 10.24
CA PRO A 114 1.66 19.62 10.04
C PRO A 114 1.09 19.92 8.66
N ASN A 115 0.37 21.06 8.55
CA ASN A 115 -0.19 21.57 7.30
C ASN A 115 -1.12 20.57 6.57
N SER A 116 -1.82 19.73 7.31
CA SER A 116 -2.73 18.74 6.72
C SER A 116 -4.10 19.33 6.42
N THR A 117 -4.72 18.86 5.34
CA THR A 117 -6.09 19.23 4.94
C THR A 117 -7.03 18.05 4.98
N CYS A 118 -8.33 18.28 5.10
CA CYS A 118 -9.35 17.24 5.05
C CYS A 118 -9.99 17.15 3.65
N GLU A 119 -9.97 15.95 3.05
CA GLU A 119 -10.80 15.64 1.89
C GLU A 119 -12.17 15.15 2.35
N VAL A 120 -13.11 16.10 2.51
CA VAL A 120 -14.44 15.84 3.07
C VAL A 120 -15.20 14.72 2.33
N SER A 121 -15.02 14.60 1.01
CA SER A 121 -15.69 13.57 0.20
C SER A 121 -15.27 12.15 0.57
N SER A 122 -14.01 11.94 0.95
CA SER A 122 -13.48 10.65 1.40
C SER A 122 -13.48 10.51 2.92
N GLY A 123 -13.54 11.62 3.66
CA GLY A 123 -13.37 11.66 5.11
C GLY A 123 -11.92 11.44 5.55
N LEU A 124 -10.97 11.58 4.62
CA LEU A 124 -9.55 11.29 4.83
C LEU A 124 -8.71 12.57 4.86
N CYS A 125 -7.65 12.54 5.67
CA CYS A 125 -6.69 13.62 5.82
C CYS A 125 -5.57 13.55 4.78
N GLN A 126 -5.11 14.68 4.25
CA GLN A 126 -4.00 14.75 3.30
C GLN A 126 -2.89 15.55 3.96
N ALA A 127 -1.72 14.94 4.16
CA ALA A 127 -0.55 15.64 4.67
C ALA A 127 0.09 16.48 3.55
N GLU A 128 0.66 17.64 3.90
CA GLU A 128 1.44 18.44 2.96
C GLU A 128 2.69 17.68 2.50
N ALA A 129 3.00 17.72 1.20
CA ALA A 129 4.14 17.03 0.60
C ALA A 129 5.50 17.74 0.86
N THR A 130 5.66 18.46 1.97
CA THR A 130 6.80 19.38 2.20
C THR A 130 8.05 18.77 2.82
N TRP A 131 8.14 17.46 3.01
CA TRP A 131 9.42 16.80 3.36
C TRP A 131 9.83 15.66 2.42
N TYR A 132 9.12 15.48 1.29
CA TYR A 132 9.28 14.29 0.44
C TYR A 132 9.69 14.61 -1.00
N TYR A 133 10.87 15.21 -1.14
CA TYR A 133 11.69 15.05 -2.34
C TYR A 133 12.99 14.37 -1.90
N SER A 134 12.97 13.05 -1.74
CA SER A 134 14.21 12.33 -2.00
C SER A 134 14.37 12.37 -3.52
N ASN A 135 15.46 12.96 -4.01
CA ASN A 135 15.98 12.65 -5.35
C ASN A 135 16.46 11.19 -5.37
N GLU A 136 15.60 10.25 -5.01
CA GLU A 136 15.83 8.84 -5.23
C GLU A 136 15.26 8.55 -6.61
N THR A 137 16.17 8.46 -7.59
CA THR A 137 15.91 7.64 -8.77
C THR A 137 15.31 6.34 -8.27
N SER A 138 14.05 6.09 -8.63
CA SER A 138 13.34 4.84 -8.33
C SER A 138 14.11 3.69 -8.97
N ASN A 139 15.14 3.22 -8.31
CA ASN A 139 15.81 1.99 -8.66
C ASN A 139 14.76 0.91 -8.41
N ALA A 140 14.25 0.33 -9.49
CA ALA A 140 13.34 -0.79 -9.39
C ALA A 140 14.00 -1.84 -8.48
N MET A 141 13.32 -2.26 -7.41
CA MET A 141 13.74 -3.44 -6.67
C MET A 141 13.62 -4.64 -7.63
N THR A 142 14.72 -4.98 -8.32
CA THR A 142 14.81 -6.16 -9.16
C THR A 142 15.09 -7.37 -8.27
N SER A 143 14.15 -7.71 -7.39
CA SER A 143 14.19 -9.00 -6.70
C SER A 143 13.57 -10.05 -7.61
N THR A 144 14.36 -11.03 -8.03
CA THR A 144 13.89 -12.21 -8.78
C THR A 144 13.49 -13.37 -7.86
N SER A 145 13.55 -13.18 -6.54
CA SER A 145 13.25 -14.24 -5.57
C SER A 145 11.75 -14.34 -5.29
N CYS A 146 11.19 -15.52 -5.51
CA CYS A 146 9.84 -15.91 -5.06
C CYS A 146 9.80 -16.33 -3.59
N ARG A 147 10.91 -16.26 -2.85
CA ARG A 147 10.95 -16.60 -1.43
C ARG A 147 11.14 -15.34 -0.60
N ILE A 148 10.19 -15.08 0.29
CA ILE A 148 10.40 -14.18 1.42
C ILE A 148 11.15 -15.00 2.47
N THR A 149 12.45 -14.78 2.61
CA THR A 149 13.15 -15.19 3.83
C THR A 149 12.98 -14.07 4.84
N PRO A 150 12.13 -14.21 5.87
CA PRO A 150 12.15 -13.25 6.95
C PRO A 150 13.56 -13.21 7.58
N PRO A 151 14.02 -12.05 8.07
CA PRO A 151 15.17 -12.05 8.96
C PRO A 151 14.87 -13.02 10.10
N ARG A 152 15.90 -13.73 10.60
CA ARG A 152 15.79 -14.87 11.55
C ARG A 152 14.97 -14.61 12.84
N ASN A 153 14.46 -13.40 13.05
CA ASN A 153 13.82 -12.93 14.26
C ASN A 153 12.43 -12.28 14.02
N CYS A 154 11.76 -12.49 12.88
CA CYS A 154 10.44 -11.88 12.61
C CYS A 154 9.40 -12.89 12.09
N ILE A 155 8.25 -12.95 12.77
CA ILE A 155 7.04 -13.67 12.31
C ILE A 155 6.42 -12.86 11.18
N THR A 156 6.04 -13.52 10.09
CA THR A 156 5.42 -12.84 8.94
C THR A 156 3.91 -12.77 9.12
N ALA A 157 3.28 -11.69 8.65
CA ALA A 157 1.83 -11.46 8.78
C ALA A 157 0.94 -12.48 8.03
N GLY A 158 1.53 -13.46 7.33
CA GLY A 158 0.82 -14.55 6.66
C GLY A 158 0.71 -15.84 7.47
N GLU A 159 1.16 -15.84 8.73
CA GLU A 159 1.09 -16.98 9.66
C GLU A 159 0.03 -16.79 10.77
N ILE A 160 -0.84 -15.79 10.62
CA ILE A 160 -2.02 -15.50 11.47
C ILE A 160 -3.31 -15.72 10.70
#